data_AF-A0A2M9V7Y5-F1
#
_entry.id   AF-A0A2M9V7Y5-F1
#
_cell.length_a   1.000
_cell.length_b   1.000
_cell.length_c   1.000
_cell.angle_alpha   90.00
_cell.angle_beta   90.00
_cell.angle_gamma   90.00
#
_symmetry.space_group_name_H-M   'P 1'
#
loop_
_entity.id
_entity.type
_entity.pdbx_description
1 polymer ?
#
loop_
_entity_poly.entity_id
_entity_poly.type
_entity_poly.pdbx_seq_one_letter_code
_entity_poly.pdbx_strand_id
1 'polypeptide(L)'
;MKSMRSIHSLIRCCMILLLLTSCYSKEERRVLVIHSYEKDYQGYAEFNKLIKKEFAKAHIPVELTFFYLNCEINNEQQEIDKINNFLDSISKWKPEVLLVNDDQATYSLLETHHPLLKGIPIVFSGVNYPQLGTDRTIQQRHRVSRQDRFQKESGNGAQANRQKPYLHHT
;
A
#
# COMPACT_ATOMS: atom_id res chain seq x y z
N MET A 1 37.57 23.95 48.81
CA MET A 1 37.56 24.19 47.34
C MET A 1 37.55 22.93 46.47
N LYS A 2 38.14 21.79 46.86
CA LYS A 2 38.09 20.53 46.06
C LYS A 2 36.67 19.95 45.90
N SER A 3 35.87 19.99 46.96
CA SER A 3 34.49 19.48 46.98
C SER A 3 33.55 20.15 45.95
N MET A 4 33.61 21.48 45.81
CA MET A 4 32.80 22.21 44.81
C MET A 4 33.14 21.83 43.37
N ARG A 5 34.41 21.54 43.05
CA ARG A 5 34.81 21.10 41.70
C ARG A 5 34.29 19.70 41.38
N SER A 6 34.27 18.79 42.35
CA SER A 6 33.66 17.46 42.20
C SER A 6 32.14 17.53 41.98
N ILE A 7 31.44 18.41 42.67
CA ILE A 7 29.98 18.58 42.51
C ILE A 7 29.65 19.10 41.10
N HIS A 8 30.39 20.09 40.59
CA HIS A 8 30.21 20.58 39.22
C HIS A 8 30.52 19.49 38.18
N SER A 9 31.54 18.66 38.43
CA SER A 9 31.85 17.52 37.56
C SER A 9 30.73 16.50 37.54
N LEU A 10 30.14 16.19 38.70
CA LEU A 10 29.03 15.24 38.82
C LEU A 10 27.77 15.76 38.09
N ILE A 11 27.44 17.04 38.27
CA ILE A 11 26.30 17.68 37.60
C ILE A 11 26.48 17.66 36.07
N ARG A 12 27.69 17.95 35.56
CA ARG A 12 27.99 17.86 34.12
C ARG A 12 27.84 16.43 33.59
N CYS A 13 28.32 15.43 34.32
CA CYS A 13 28.13 14.03 33.94
C CYS A 13 26.66 13.63 33.93
N CYS A 14 25.86 14.05 34.93
CA CYS A 14 24.43 13.78 34.97
C CYS A 14 23.69 14.43 33.80
N MET A 15 24.02 15.68 33.45
CA MET A 15 23.42 16.37 32.29
C MET A 15 23.76 15.68 30.97
N ILE A 16 24.99 15.18 30.81
CA ILE A 16 25.39 14.39 29.62
C ILE A 16 24.63 13.07 29.57
N LEU A 17 24.49 12.38 30.71
CA LEU A 17 23.72 11.13 30.79
C LEU A 17 22.24 11.36 30.42
N LEU A 18 21.63 12.44 30.92
CA LEU A 18 20.23 12.79 30.63
C LEU A 18 20.01 13.13 29.14
N LEU A 19 20.99 13.72 28.47
CA LEU A 19 20.96 13.95 27.01
C LEU A 19 21.05 12.65 26.22
N LEU A 20 21.81 11.66 26.71
CA LEU A 20 21.94 10.34 26.06
C LEU A 20 20.72 9.43 26.29
N THR A 21 19.95 9.67 27.35
CA THR A 21 18.72 8.92 27.65
C THR A 21 17.45 9.55 27.07
N SER A 22 17.56 10.58 26.21
CA SER A 22 16.40 11.09 25.46
C SER A 22 15.85 9.92 24.63
N CYS A 23 14.74 9.37 25.10
CA CYS A 23 14.17 8.13 24.64
C CYS A 23 13.82 8.26 23.15
N TYR A 24 14.67 7.69 22.29
CA TYR A 24 14.36 7.54 20.87
C TYR A 24 13.37 6.38 20.74
N SER A 25 12.09 6.63 21.06
CA SER A 25 11.04 5.68 20.70
C SER A 25 10.93 5.69 19.18
N LYS A 26 11.48 4.67 18.53
CA LYS A 26 11.40 4.49 17.09
C LYS A 26 9.96 4.12 16.75
N GLU A 27 9.10 5.13 16.57
CA GLU A 27 7.71 4.93 16.19
C GLU A 27 7.65 4.28 14.80
N GLU A 28 7.04 3.10 14.70
CA GLU A 28 6.85 2.42 13.42
C GLU A 28 5.75 3.10 12.61
N ARG A 29 6.07 3.44 11.36
CA ARG A 29 5.10 4.05 10.44
C ARG A 29 4.14 3.00 9.92
N ARG A 30 2.85 3.29 9.98
CA ARG A 30 1.80 2.32 9.64
C ARG A 30 1.48 2.38 8.15
N VAL A 31 1.80 1.32 7.42
CA VAL A 31 1.62 1.25 5.97
C VAL A 31 0.67 0.11 5.63
N LEU A 32 -0.45 0.44 4.97
CA LEU A 32 -1.38 -0.53 4.45
C LEU A 32 -1.06 -0.83 2.99
N VAL A 33 -0.95 -2.11 2.64
CA VAL A 33 -0.79 -2.59 1.26
C VAL A 33 -2.05 -3.33 0.84
N ILE A 34 -2.70 -2.89 -0.23
CA ILE A 34 -3.92 -3.48 -0.79
C ILE A 34 -3.59 -4.13 -2.12
N HIS A 35 -3.86 -5.43 -2.20
CA HIS A 35 -3.60 -6.29 -3.35
C HIS A 35 -4.88 -6.71 -4.03
N SER A 36 -4.91 -6.70 -5.37
CA SER A 36 -6.08 -7.11 -6.15
C SER A 36 -6.30 -8.64 -6.13
N TYR A 37 -5.24 -9.45 -6.10
CA TYR A 37 -5.35 -10.92 -6.10
C TYR A 37 -5.38 -11.50 -4.70
N GLU A 38 -5.59 -12.81 -4.64
CA GLU A 38 -5.40 -13.60 -3.43
C GLU A 38 -3.96 -13.58 -2.93
N LYS A 39 -3.80 -13.96 -1.66
CA LYS A 39 -2.52 -13.94 -0.94
C LYS A 39 -1.44 -14.78 -1.61
N ASP A 40 -1.83 -15.91 -2.18
CA ASP A 40 -0.90 -16.91 -2.73
C ASP A 40 -0.54 -16.65 -4.20
N TYR A 41 -1.01 -15.54 -4.78
CA TYR A 41 -0.59 -15.10 -6.11
C TYR A 41 0.93 -14.89 -6.15
N GLN A 42 1.59 -15.62 -7.06
CA GLN A 42 3.06 -15.72 -7.10
C GLN A 42 3.77 -14.36 -7.18
N GLY A 43 3.17 -13.37 -7.85
CA GLY A 43 3.74 -12.02 -7.97
C GLY A 43 3.85 -11.26 -6.64
N TYR A 44 3.00 -11.54 -5.65
CA TYR A 44 2.96 -10.76 -4.41
C TYR A 44 3.97 -11.19 -3.37
N ALA A 45 4.43 -12.44 -3.38
CA ALA A 45 5.48 -12.89 -2.47
C ALA A 45 6.75 -12.06 -2.66
N GLU A 46 7.19 -11.87 -3.91
CA GLU A 46 8.37 -11.06 -4.24
C GLU A 46 8.08 -9.57 -4.09
N PHE A 47 6.90 -9.09 -4.49
CA PHE A 47 6.53 -7.69 -4.30
C PHE A 47 6.53 -7.26 -2.82
N ASN A 48 5.98 -8.08 -1.92
CA ASN A 48 5.97 -7.81 -0.49
C ASN A 48 7.38 -7.82 0.11
N LYS A 49 8.27 -8.68 -0.38
CA LYS A 49 9.70 -8.65 0.00
C LYS A 49 10.38 -7.37 -0.46
N LEU A 50 10.09 -6.91 -1.69
CA LEU A 50 10.65 -5.66 -2.21
C LEU A 50 10.21 -4.45 -1.37
N ILE A 51 8.92 -4.34 -1.03
CA ILE A 51 8.44 -3.25 -0.15
C ILE A 51 9.20 -3.25 1.17
N LYS A 52 9.28 -4.40 1.84
CA LYS A 52 10.01 -4.55 3.11
C LYS A 52 11.48 -4.14 2.97
N LYS A 53 12.13 -4.57 1.89
CA LYS A 53 13.53 -4.27 1.60
C LYS A 53 13.76 -2.77 1.38
N GLU A 54 12.91 -2.09 0.62
CA GLU A 54 13.10 -0.68 0.31
C GLU A 54 12.86 0.22 1.54
N PHE A 55 11.86 -0.08 2.38
CA PHE A 55 11.71 0.63 3.66
C PHE A 55 12.89 0.40 4.61
N ALA A 56 13.39 -0.83 4.70
CA ALA A 56 14.57 -1.16 5.49
C ALA A 56 15.82 -0.41 4.99
N LYS A 57 16.04 -0.36 3.68
CA LYS A 57 17.13 0.39 3.04
C LYS A 57 17.04 1.89 3.31
N ALA A 58 15.83 2.45 3.34
CA ALA A 58 15.59 3.83 3.70
C ALA A 58 15.73 4.11 5.21
N HIS A 59 16.00 3.09 6.03
CA HIS A 59 16.05 3.15 7.50
C HIS A 59 14.73 3.65 8.14
N ILE A 60 13.60 3.47 7.43
CA ILE A 60 12.27 3.85 7.91
C ILE A 60 11.65 2.64 8.62
N PRO A 61 11.41 2.71 9.93
CA PRO A 61 10.68 1.68 10.65
C PRO A 61 9.22 1.66 10.17
N VAL A 62 8.72 0.50 9.75
CA VAL A 62 7.34 0.37 9.25
C VAL A 62 6.65 -0.86 9.81
N GLU A 63 5.38 -0.69 10.19
CA GLU A 63 4.44 -1.77 10.41
C GLU A 63 3.63 -1.97 9.12
N LEU A 64 3.86 -3.09 8.43
CA LEU A 64 3.20 -3.41 7.16
C LEU A 64 2.01 -4.34 7.37
N THR A 65 0.82 -3.85 7.04
CA THR A 65 -0.40 -4.67 6.98
C THR A 65 -0.75 -4.93 5.52
N PHE A 66 -1.07 -6.19 5.18
CA PHE A 66 -1.43 -6.59 3.81
C PHE A 66 -2.89 -7.03 3.75
N PHE A 67 -3.66 -6.45 2.83
CA PHE A 67 -5.04 -6.81 2.54
C PHE A 67 -5.14 -7.34 1.11
N TYR A 68 -5.83 -8.47 0.93
CA TYR A 68 -5.94 -9.17 -0.35
C TYR A 68 -7.41 -9.26 -0.74
N LEU A 69 -7.76 -8.63 -1.86
CA LEU A 69 -9.14 -8.49 -2.29
C LEU A 69 -9.70 -9.75 -2.95
N ASN A 70 -8.83 -10.52 -3.61
CA ASN A 70 -9.19 -11.68 -4.43
C ASN A 70 -10.31 -11.35 -5.43
N CYS A 71 -10.04 -10.42 -6.34
CA CYS A 71 -10.99 -9.90 -7.32
C CYS A 71 -11.48 -10.93 -8.35
N GLU A 72 -10.83 -12.10 -8.43
CA GLU A 72 -11.20 -13.15 -9.38
C GLU A 72 -12.51 -13.85 -8.99
N ILE A 73 -12.82 -13.89 -7.69
CA ILE A 73 -14.03 -14.55 -7.17
C ILE A 73 -15.09 -13.58 -6.68
N ASN A 74 -14.75 -12.29 -6.56
CA ASN A 74 -15.65 -11.27 -6.04
C ASN A 74 -16.22 -10.42 -7.17
N ASN A 75 -17.49 -10.08 -7.05
CA ASN A 75 -18.05 -9.02 -7.89
C ASN A 75 -17.66 -7.63 -7.36
N GLU A 76 -17.92 -6.61 -8.17
CA GLU A 76 -17.55 -5.22 -7.89
C GLU A 76 -18.05 -4.73 -6.52
N GLN A 77 -19.34 -4.93 -6.21
CA GLN A 77 -19.89 -4.49 -4.93
C GLN A 77 -19.25 -5.25 -3.76
N GLN A 78 -19.01 -6.55 -3.91
CA GLN A 78 -18.32 -7.34 -2.88
C GLN A 78 -16.89 -6.87 -2.64
N GLU A 79 -16.18 -6.45 -3.69
CA GLU A 79 -14.84 -5.88 -3.57
C GLU A 79 -14.88 -4.55 -2.78
N ILE A 80 -15.82 -3.66 -3.12
CA ILE A 80 -16.03 -2.37 -2.43
C ILE A 80 -16.37 -2.61 -0.96
N ASP A 81 -17.35 -3.46 -0.67
CA ASP A 81 -17.80 -3.77 0.70
C ASP A 81 -16.67 -4.39 1.53
N LYS A 82 -15.87 -5.29 0.94
CA LYS A 82 -14.72 -5.90 1.61
C LYS A 82 -13.66 -4.88 2.01
N ILE A 83 -13.29 -3.98 1.11
CA ILE A 83 -12.34 -2.90 1.43
C ILE A 83 -12.94 -1.99 2.50
N ASN A 84 -14.19 -1.56 2.34
CA ASN A 84 -14.83 -0.64 3.27
C ASN A 84 -14.87 -1.22 4.70
N ASN A 85 -15.34 -2.46 4.86
CA ASN A 85 -15.39 -3.16 6.13
C ASN A 85 -13.99 -3.34 6.75
N PHE A 86 -12.99 -3.61 5.91
CA PHE A 86 -11.61 -3.71 6.39
C PHE A 86 -11.08 -2.36 6.89
N LEU A 87 -11.32 -1.27 6.16
CA LEU A 87 -10.93 0.08 6.57
C LEU A 87 -11.58 0.49 7.91
N ASP A 88 -12.87 0.15 8.10
CA ASP A 88 -13.56 0.34 9.37
C ASP A 88 -12.87 -0.42 10.51
N SER A 89 -12.49 -1.68 10.28
CA SER A 89 -11.84 -2.53 11.28
C SER A 89 -10.47 -2.00 11.75
N ILE A 90 -9.75 -1.28 10.88
CA ILE A 90 -8.43 -0.69 11.18
C ILE A 90 -8.49 0.81 11.49
N SER A 91 -9.68 1.39 11.65
CA SER A 91 -9.88 2.82 11.87
C SER A 91 -9.08 3.38 13.06
N LYS A 92 -8.94 2.58 14.14
CA LYS A 92 -8.10 2.93 15.31
C LYS A 92 -6.60 2.79 15.05
N TRP A 93 -6.19 1.81 14.25
CA TRP A 93 -4.80 1.63 13.86
C TRP A 93 -4.35 2.80 12.97
N LYS A 94 -5.21 3.30 12.09
CA LYS A 94 -5.01 4.54 11.30
C LYS A 94 -3.70 4.50 10.48
N PRO A 95 -3.73 3.91 9.27
CA PRO A 95 -2.58 3.94 8.36
C PRO A 95 -2.14 5.37 8.06
N GLU A 96 -0.86 5.54 7.78
CA GLU A 96 -0.26 6.80 7.35
C GLU A 96 -0.04 6.86 5.84
N VAL A 97 0.04 5.70 5.17
CA VAL A 97 0.15 5.57 3.71
C VAL A 97 -0.61 4.32 3.27
N LEU A 98 -1.30 4.41 2.13
CA LEU A 98 -1.85 3.27 1.41
C LEU A 98 -1.01 3.00 0.16
N LEU A 99 -0.58 1.76 -0.03
CA LEU A 99 0.00 1.23 -1.27
C LEU A 99 -1.06 0.35 -1.92
N VAL A 100 -1.44 0.63 -3.16
CA VAL A 100 -2.56 -0.05 -3.82
C VAL A 100 -2.12 -0.62 -5.16
N ASN A 101 -2.35 -1.92 -5.34
CA ASN A 101 -1.84 -2.68 -6.46
C ASN A 101 -2.93 -3.06 -7.46
N ASP A 102 -2.70 -2.71 -8.72
CA ASP A 102 -3.52 -2.97 -9.91
C ASP A 102 -4.85 -2.19 -9.97
N ASP A 103 -5.45 -2.23 -11.16
CA ASP A 103 -6.64 -1.44 -11.51
C ASP A 103 -7.85 -1.78 -10.62
N GLN A 104 -8.07 -3.05 -10.27
CA GLN A 104 -9.27 -3.48 -9.52
C GLN A 104 -9.24 -3.00 -8.07
N ALA A 105 -8.16 -3.25 -7.32
CA ALA A 105 -8.03 -2.71 -5.97
C ALA A 105 -8.09 -1.19 -5.93
N THR A 106 -7.51 -0.53 -6.95
CA THR A 106 -7.55 0.93 -7.08
C THR A 106 -8.98 1.43 -7.24
N TYR A 107 -9.73 0.84 -8.16
CA TYR A 107 -11.13 1.17 -8.39
C TYR A 107 -11.98 0.92 -7.15
N SER A 108 -11.98 -0.33 -6.64
CA SER A 108 -12.82 -0.72 -5.51
C SER A 108 -12.51 0.10 -4.25
N LEU A 109 -11.24 0.50 -4.03
CA LEU A 109 -10.87 1.40 -2.93
C LEU A 109 -11.50 2.78 -3.09
N LEU A 110 -11.41 3.38 -4.27
CA LEU A 110 -11.87 4.75 -4.49
C LEU A 110 -13.40 4.85 -4.46
N GLU A 111 -14.10 3.83 -4.95
CA GLU A 111 -15.57 3.72 -4.89
C GLU A 111 -16.10 3.52 -3.47
N THR A 112 -15.26 3.13 -2.49
CA THR A 112 -15.71 3.12 -1.08
C THR A 112 -16.10 4.51 -0.58
N HIS A 113 -15.50 5.56 -1.15
CA HIS A 113 -15.56 6.94 -0.63
C HIS A 113 -15.27 7.06 0.87
N HIS A 114 -14.52 6.11 1.43
CA HIS A 114 -14.35 5.96 2.87
C HIS A 114 -13.67 7.22 3.46
N PRO A 115 -14.15 7.78 4.59
CA PRO A 115 -13.65 9.05 5.14
C PRO A 115 -12.14 9.10 5.38
N LEU A 116 -11.55 7.95 5.73
CA LEU A 116 -10.11 7.75 5.92
C LEU A 116 -9.28 8.18 4.70
N LEU A 117 -9.80 8.04 3.48
CA LEU A 117 -9.08 8.35 2.24
C LEU A 117 -8.87 9.86 2.02
N LYS A 118 -9.62 10.72 2.71
CA LYS A 118 -9.52 12.19 2.54
C LYS A 118 -8.22 12.79 3.07
N GLY A 119 -7.51 12.08 3.96
CA GLY A 119 -6.35 12.63 4.67
C GLY A 119 -5.09 11.77 4.61
N ILE A 120 -5.12 10.66 3.86
CA ILE A 120 -4.01 9.71 3.80
C ILE A 120 -3.49 9.63 2.37
N PRO A 121 -2.17 9.80 2.14
CA PRO A 121 -1.59 9.61 0.82
C PRO A 121 -1.77 8.18 0.33
N ILE A 122 -2.15 8.06 -0.95
CA ILE A 122 -2.33 6.79 -1.65
C ILE A 122 -1.31 6.73 -2.79
N VAL A 123 -0.53 5.66 -2.84
CA VAL A 123 0.44 5.37 -3.90
C VAL A 123 -0.08 4.20 -4.72
N PHE A 124 -0.33 4.44 -6.01
CA PHE A 124 -0.80 3.43 -6.94
C PHE A 124 0.37 2.73 -7.64
N SER A 125 0.28 1.41 -7.81
CA SER A 125 1.25 0.58 -8.54
C SER A 125 0.51 -0.41 -9.44
N GLY A 126 0.99 -0.63 -10.67
CA GLY A 126 0.35 -1.57 -11.60
C GLY A 126 -0.98 -1.09 -12.19
N VAL A 127 -1.34 0.19 -12.01
CA VAL A 127 -2.54 0.79 -12.60
C VAL A 127 -2.27 1.12 -14.06
N ASN A 128 -2.95 0.42 -14.96
CA ASN A 128 -2.83 0.60 -16.41
C ASN A 128 -3.83 1.61 -16.95
N TYR A 129 -4.94 1.81 -16.22
CA TYR A 129 -6.04 2.69 -16.65
C TYR A 129 -6.37 3.69 -15.54
N PRO A 130 -5.53 4.72 -15.32
CA PRO A 130 -5.72 5.68 -14.23
C PRO A 130 -6.87 6.68 -14.46
N GLN A 131 -7.68 6.51 -15.51
CA GLN A 131 -8.86 7.34 -15.75
C GLN A 131 -9.92 7.00 -14.70
N LEU A 132 -9.79 7.63 -13.54
CA LEU A 132 -10.69 7.55 -12.40
C LEU A 132 -11.66 8.73 -12.48
N GLY A 133 -12.77 8.53 -13.18
CA GLY A 133 -13.78 9.56 -13.37
C GLY A 133 -14.98 9.08 -14.19
N THR A 134 -16.08 8.79 -13.48
CA THR A 134 -17.49 8.91 -13.92
C THR A 134 -17.78 8.66 -15.40
N ASP A 135 -17.60 7.43 -15.89
CA ASP A 135 -18.24 7.02 -17.15
C ASP A 135 -18.44 5.51 -17.23
N ARG A 136 -19.53 5.07 -17.89
CA ARG A 136 -19.84 3.65 -18.18
C ARG A 136 -18.71 2.93 -18.93
N THR A 137 -17.85 3.71 -19.56
CA THR A 137 -16.59 3.31 -20.20
C THR A 137 -15.61 2.65 -19.21
N ILE A 138 -15.57 3.05 -17.94
CA ILE A 138 -14.69 2.45 -16.91
C ILE A 138 -15.20 1.06 -16.53
N GLN A 139 -16.51 0.90 -16.33
CA GLN A 139 -17.09 -0.41 -16.02
C GLN A 139 -16.94 -1.39 -17.20
N GLN A 140 -17.08 -0.89 -18.44
CA GLN A 140 -16.76 -1.67 -19.64
C GLN A 140 -15.28 -2.04 -19.71
N ARG A 141 -14.36 -1.13 -19.38
CA ARG A 141 -12.92 -1.43 -19.34
C ARG A 141 -12.54 -2.38 -18.20
N HIS A 142 -13.14 -2.29 -17.02
CA HIS A 142 -12.99 -3.27 -15.96
C HIS A 142 -13.45 -4.66 -16.42
N ARG A 143 -14.57 -4.71 -17.14
CA ARG A 143 -15.08 -5.96 -17.73
C ARG A 143 -14.16 -6.53 -18.79
N VAL A 144 -13.57 -5.68 -19.65
CA VAL A 144 -12.57 -6.06 -20.66
C VAL A 144 -11.28 -6.53 -19.99
N SER A 145 -10.76 -5.83 -18.98
CA SER A 145 -9.57 -6.25 -18.21
C SER A 145 -9.79 -7.58 -17.49
N ARG A 146 -11.01 -7.86 -16.98
CA ARG A 146 -11.40 -9.18 -16.46
C ARG A 146 -11.41 -10.22 -17.59
N GLN A 147 -12.01 -9.92 -18.75
CA GLN A 147 -12.11 -10.86 -19.88
C GLN A 147 -10.77 -11.19 -20.55
N ASP A 148 -9.91 -10.20 -20.80
CA ASP A 148 -8.57 -10.37 -21.37
C ASP A 148 -7.70 -11.25 -20.45
N ARG A 149 -7.92 -11.16 -19.13
CA ARG A 149 -7.24 -11.99 -18.13
C ARG A 149 -7.77 -13.41 -18.09
N PHE A 150 -9.09 -13.61 -18.09
CA PHE A 150 -9.69 -14.93 -18.26
C PHE A 150 -9.13 -15.63 -19.50
N GLN A 151 -8.97 -14.93 -20.64
CA GLN A 151 -8.40 -15.52 -21.85
C GLN A 151 -6.90 -15.82 -21.75
N LYS A 152 -6.12 -14.98 -21.06
CA LYS A 152 -4.68 -15.19 -20.84
C LYS A 152 -4.39 -16.36 -19.89
N GLU A 153 -5.31 -16.66 -18.98
CA GLU A 153 -5.19 -17.75 -18.01
C GLU A 153 -5.84 -19.05 -18.49
N SER A 154 -6.85 -18.99 -19.37
CA SER A 154 -7.51 -20.18 -19.95
C SER A 154 -6.92 -20.66 -21.28
N GLY A 155 -6.04 -19.88 -21.92
CA GLY A 155 -5.39 -20.23 -23.19
C GLY A 155 -3.88 -20.23 -23.10
N ASN A 156 -3.28 -21.43 -23.07
CA ASN A 156 -1.88 -21.76 -23.38
C ASN A 156 -0.79 -20.75 -22.95
N GLY A 157 0.05 -21.16 -22.00
CA GLY A 157 1.41 -20.65 -21.86
C GLY A 157 2.23 -20.88 -23.14
N ALA A 158 2.08 -20.02 -24.14
CA ALA A 158 2.94 -19.94 -25.31
C ALA A 158 2.78 -18.56 -25.97
N GLN A 159 3.81 -17.73 -25.82
CA GLN A 159 4.16 -16.60 -26.70
C GLN A 159 3.03 -15.63 -27.10
N ALA A 160 2.93 -14.50 -26.41
CA ALA A 160 2.37 -13.28 -27.00
C ALA A 160 3.17 -12.04 -26.57
N ASN A 161 4.40 -11.94 -27.07
CA ASN A 161 4.98 -10.64 -27.37
C ASN A 161 4.39 -10.21 -28.72
N ARG A 162 3.43 -9.28 -28.72
CA ARG A 162 3.08 -8.51 -29.91
C ARG A 162 2.43 -7.19 -29.52
N GLN A 163 3.22 -6.13 -29.74
CA GLN A 163 2.85 -4.72 -29.97
C GLN A 163 1.39 -4.33 -29.73
N LYS A 164 1.15 -3.51 -28.70
CA LYS A 164 -0.10 -2.73 -28.59
C LYS A 164 -0.13 -1.66 -29.69
N PRO A 165 -1.24 -1.46 -30.42
CA PRO A 165 -1.39 -0.31 -31.29
C PRO A 165 -1.56 0.94 -30.42
N TYR A 166 -0.63 1.88 -30.54
CA TYR A 166 -0.82 3.24 -30.06
C TYR A 166 -1.96 3.86 -30.88
N LEU A 167 -3.09 4.14 -30.24
CA LEU A 167 -4.09 5.04 -30.81
C LEU A 167 -3.51 6.45 -30.74
N HIS A 168 -3.00 6.95 -31.86
CA HIS A 168 -2.75 8.36 -32.06
C HIS A 168 -4.11 9.08 -32.12
N HIS A 169 -4.32 10.02 -31.20
CA HIS A 169 -5.34 11.05 -31.37
C HIS A 169 -4.64 12.32 -31.86
N THR A 170 -4.79 12.60 -33.15
CA THR A 170 -4.89 13.97 -33.70
C THR A 170 -6.15 14.64 -33.19
#